data_AF-A0A925NSA8-F1
#
_entry.id   AF-A0A925NSA8-F1
#
_cell.length_a   1.000
_cell.length_b   1.000
_cell.length_c   1.000
_cell.angle_alpha   90.00
_cell.angle_beta   90.00
_cell.angle_gamma   90.00
#
_symmetry.space_group_name_H-M   'P 1'
#
loop_
_entity.id
_entity.type
_entity.pdbx_description
1 polymer ?
#
loop_
_entity_poly.entity_id
_entity_poly.type
_entity_poly.pdbx_seq_one_letter_code
_entity_poly.pdbx_strand_id
1 'polypeptide(L)'
;MNPLREHQLLLTRRQFFGKSAVGLGTAALGSLLNPQLFAGEAATYPLAQPHFAPKAKRVIYLFMAGGPSQLDLLDYKPGLGKLHTQELPASIRMGQRLTGMTSGQSSFPVVKSLFKFAQHGKSGTWISELLPHTSTI
;
A
#
# COMPACT_ATOMS: atom_id res chain seq x y z
N MET A 1 34.48 11.80 -6.28
CA MET A 1 33.88 10.62 -5.64
C MET A 1 33.77 9.51 -6.67
N ASN A 2 34.21 8.28 -6.36
CA ASN A 2 34.07 7.13 -7.26
C ASN A 2 32.79 6.35 -6.87
N PRO A 3 31.77 6.30 -7.74
CA PRO A 3 30.46 5.72 -7.39
C PRO A 3 30.51 4.22 -7.11
N LEU A 4 31.45 3.48 -7.72
CA LEU A 4 31.63 2.05 -7.48
C LEU A 4 32.16 1.78 -6.08
N ARG A 5 33.08 2.63 -5.61
CA ARG A 5 33.61 2.55 -4.25
C ARG A 5 32.54 2.86 -3.21
N GLU A 6 31.67 3.83 -3.47
CA GLU A 6 30.56 4.16 -2.56
C GLU A 6 29.54 3.03 -2.45
N HIS A 7 29.20 2.41 -3.58
CA HIS A 7 28.33 1.24 -3.62
C HIS A 7 28.93 0.07 -2.82
N GLN A 8 30.21 -0.24 -3.02
CA GLN A 8 30.91 -1.29 -2.27
C GLN A 8 30.91 -1.00 -0.77
N LEU A 9 31.15 0.24 -0.37
CA LEU A 9 31.15 0.65 1.02
C LEU A 9 29.76 0.53 1.66
N LEU A 10 28.68 0.86 0.95
CA LEU A 10 27.30 0.70 1.42
C LEU A 10 26.88 -0.77 1.63
N LEU A 11 27.50 -1.72 0.91
CA LEU A 11 27.25 -3.15 1.07
C LEU A 11 27.94 -3.77 2.29
N THR A 12 28.93 -3.09 2.88
CA THR A 12 29.64 -3.66 4.03
C THR A 12 28.84 -3.53 5.32
N ARG A 13 28.72 -4.63 6.07
CA ARG A 13 28.06 -4.64 7.40
C ARG A 13 28.68 -3.61 8.35
N ARG A 14 30.01 -3.45 8.32
CA ARG A 14 30.74 -2.47 9.13
C ARG A 14 30.29 -1.03 8.86
N GLN A 15 30.14 -0.65 7.61
CA GLN A 15 29.74 0.70 7.25
C GLN A 15 28.25 0.95 7.51
N PHE A 16 27.42 -0.07 7.29
CA PHE A 16 26.01 -0.03 7.65
C PHE A 16 25.84 0.21 9.15
N PHE A 17 26.42 -0.65 9.99
CA PHE A 17 26.33 -0.49 11.45
C PHE A 17 27.02 0.78 11.94
N GLY A 18 28.15 1.18 11.35
CA GLY A 18 28.84 2.43 11.69
C GLY A 18 27.98 3.68 11.42
N LYS A 19 27.29 3.74 10.27
CA LYS A 19 26.39 4.86 9.94
C LYS A 19 25.10 4.84 10.75
N SER A 20 24.50 3.67 10.94
CA SER A 20 23.25 3.52 11.71
C SER A 20 23.43 3.82 13.20
N ALA A 21 24.58 3.45 13.79
CA ALA A 21 24.88 3.74 15.19
C ALA A 21 24.92 5.24 15.49
N VAL A 22 25.46 6.06 14.55
CA VAL A 22 25.46 7.51 14.68
C VAL A 22 24.03 8.07 14.68
N GLY A 23 23.15 7.57 13.81
CA GLY A 23 21.76 8.02 13.74
C GLY A 23 20.93 7.64 14.98
N LEU A 24 21.14 6.45 15.55
CA LEU A 24 20.48 6.07 16.81
C LEU A 24 21.04 6.86 18.00
N GLY A 25 22.35 7.11 18.02
CA GLY A 25 23.01 7.91 19.05
C GLY A 25 22.54 9.37 19.06
N THR A 26 22.35 9.99 17.89
CA THR A 26 21.80 11.35 17.80
C THR A 26 20.35 11.43 18.23
N ALA A 27 19.53 10.41 17.93
CA ALA A 27 18.15 10.34 18.40
C ALA A 27 18.08 10.17 19.94
N ALA A 28 18.92 9.30 20.52
CA ALA A 28 19.01 9.14 21.96
C ALA A 28 19.51 10.42 22.66
N LEU A 29 20.51 11.10 22.09
CA LEU A 29 20.97 12.39 22.59
C LEU A 29 19.87 13.46 22.50
N GLY A 30 19.12 13.50 21.40
CA GLY A 30 17.94 14.36 21.26
C GLY A 30 16.87 14.10 22.32
N SER A 31 16.71 12.85 22.75
CA SER A 31 15.79 12.49 23.84
C SER A 31 16.30 12.87 25.24
N LEU A 32 17.62 12.99 25.43
CA LEU A 32 18.23 13.36 26.71
C LEU A 32 18.43 14.88 26.86
N LEU A 33 18.49 15.61 25.74
CA LEU A 33 18.57 17.06 25.75
C LEU A 33 17.28 17.64 26.32
N ASN A 34 17.40 18.53 27.31
CA ASN A 34 16.26 19.21 27.90
C ASN A 34 15.54 20.04 26.82
N PRO A 35 14.26 19.75 26.51
CA PRO A 35 13.49 20.50 25.52
C PRO A 35 13.41 22.01 25.81
N GLN A 36 13.59 22.41 27.07
CA GLN A 36 13.56 23.80 27.53
C GLN A 36 14.82 24.60 27.17
N LEU A 37 15.90 23.92 26.73
CA LEU A 37 17.12 24.58 26.24
C LEU A 37 16.99 25.03 24.77
N PHE A 38 15.96 24.59 24.05
CA PHE A 38 15.68 25.09 22.70
C PHE A 38 14.94 26.42 22.80
N ALA A 39 15.55 27.49 22.29
CA ALA A 39 15.02 28.86 22.34
C ALA A 39 13.84 29.13 21.37
N GLY A 40 13.01 28.12 21.07
CA GLY A 40 11.87 28.23 20.18
C GLY A 40 10.74 27.30 20.63
N GLU A 41 9.50 27.75 20.48
CA GLU A 41 8.31 26.94 20.71
C GLU A 41 8.45 25.59 19.99
N ALA A 42 8.02 24.51 20.65
CA ALA A 42 7.98 23.18 20.08
C ALA A 42 7.09 23.22 18.83
N ALA A 43 7.72 23.39 17.67
CA ALA A 43 7.05 23.33 16.39
C ALA A 43 6.36 21.96 16.37
N THR A 44 5.03 22.00 16.43
CA THR A 44 4.21 20.86 16.03
C THR A 44 4.48 20.73 14.55
N TYR A 45 5.56 20.06 14.17
CA TYR A 45 5.84 19.80 12.78
C TYR A 45 4.67 18.94 12.30
N PRO A 46 3.73 19.45 11.47
CA PRO A 46 2.89 18.53 10.74
C PRO A 46 3.87 17.70 9.93
N LEU A 47 3.90 16.38 10.18
CA LEU A 47 4.70 15.39 9.45
C LEU A 47 5.17 15.97 8.12
N ALA A 48 6.42 16.41 8.07
CA ALA A 48 6.92 17.44 7.16
C ALA A 48 6.17 17.45 5.83
N GLN A 49 5.22 18.39 5.69
CA GLN A 49 4.56 18.64 4.41
C GLN A 49 5.69 18.88 3.40
N PRO A 50 5.84 18.04 2.36
CA PRO A 50 6.94 18.20 1.44
C PRO A 50 6.86 19.60 0.85
N HIS A 51 7.98 20.32 0.83
CA HIS A 51 8.03 21.72 0.36
C HIS A 51 7.54 21.87 -1.10
N PHE A 52 7.42 20.76 -1.82
CA PHE A 52 6.89 20.68 -3.17
C PHE A 52 5.84 19.57 -3.25
N ALA A 53 4.83 19.77 -4.10
CA ALA A 53 3.88 18.73 -4.44
C ALA A 53 4.63 17.50 -4.98
N PRO A 54 4.41 16.29 -4.43
CA PRO A 54 5.09 15.08 -4.88
C PRO A 54 4.73 14.80 -6.34
N LYS A 55 5.76 14.54 -7.17
CA LYS A 55 5.60 14.17 -8.59
C LYS A 55 6.02 12.72 -8.79
N ALA A 56 5.07 11.86 -9.16
CA ALA A 56 5.38 10.49 -9.57
C ALA A 56 6.02 10.52 -10.97
N LYS A 57 7.31 10.17 -11.07
CA LYS A 57 8.03 10.12 -12.36
C LYS A 57 7.84 8.80 -13.10
N ARG A 58 7.54 7.71 -12.39
CA ARG A 58 7.42 6.35 -12.93
C ARG A 58 6.35 5.60 -12.14
N VAL A 59 5.54 4.83 -12.84
CA VAL A 59 4.52 3.94 -12.26
C VAL A 59 4.87 2.51 -12.67
N ILE A 60 4.99 1.61 -11.70
CA ILE A 60 5.16 0.18 -11.96
C ILE A 60 3.76 -0.44 -11.87
N TYR A 61 3.26 -0.95 -13.00
CA TYR A 61 1.99 -1.66 -13.07
C TYR A 61 2.26 -3.15 -13.30
N LEU A 62 1.88 -3.97 -12.33
CA LEU A 62 2.04 -5.42 -12.40
C LEU A 62 0.68 -6.05 -12.66
N PHE A 63 0.52 -6.65 -13.84
CA PHE A 63 -0.68 -7.41 -14.20
C PHE A 63 -0.38 -8.91 -14.07
N MET A 64 -0.91 -9.52 -13.01
CA MET A 64 -0.73 -10.94 -12.74
C MET A 64 -1.91 -11.72 -13.30
N ALA A 65 -1.86 -12.02 -14.60
CA ALA A 65 -2.88 -12.87 -15.24
C ALA A 65 -2.88 -14.27 -14.60
N GLY A 66 -4.07 -14.75 -14.20
CA GLY A 66 -4.24 -16.06 -13.56
C GLY A 66 -4.02 -16.09 -12.04
N GLY A 67 -3.64 -14.96 -11.43
CA GLY A 67 -3.62 -14.83 -9.98
C GLY A 67 -5.05 -14.77 -9.39
N PRO A 68 -5.20 -15.11 -8.09
CA PRO A 68 -6.46 -14.91 -7.40
C PRO A 68 -6.86 -13.43 -7.41
N SER A 69 -8.15 -13.17 -7.66
CA SER A 69 -8.72 -11.83 -7.73
C SER A 69 -8.55 -11.10 -6.40
N GLN A 70 -8.01 -9.88 -6.42
CA GLN A 70 -7.87 -9.04 -5.22
C GLN A 70 -9.21 -8.80 -4.51
N LEU A 71 -10.29 -8.65 -5.29
CA LEU A 71 -11.67 -8.48 -4.80
C LEU A 71 -12.17 -9.68 -4.00
N ASP A 72 -11.58 -10.87 -4.25
CA ASP A 72 -11.92 -12.11 -3.57
C ASP A 72 -10.97 -12.46 -2.42
N LEU A 73 -9.90 -11.69 -2.24
CA LEU A 73 -8.86 -11.95 -1.23
C LEU A 73 -8.85 -10.94 -0.08
N LEU A 74 -8.72 -9.64 -0.40
CA LEU A 74 -8.38 -8.60 0.59
C LEU A 74 -9.31 -7.38 0.52
N ASP A 75 -10.15 -7.29 -0.51
CA ASP A 75 -10.91 -6.08 -0.80
C ASP A 75 -12.42 -6.35 -0.68
N TYR A 76 -12.89 -6.37 0.57
CA TYR A 76 -14.29 -6.64 0.89
C TYR A 76 -15.20 -5.50 0.43
N LYS A 77 -16.05 -5.80 -0.55
CA LYS A 77 -17.06 -4.86 -1.08
C LYS A 77 -18.49 -5.36 -0.82
N PRO A 78 -19.06 -5.13 0.39
CA PRO A 78 -20.40 -5.61 0.73
C PRO A 78 -21.49 -5.05 -0.19
N GLY A 79 -21.29 -3.84 -0.72
CA GLY A 79 -22.22 -3.19 -1.64
C GLY A 79 -22.46 -3.96 -2.94
N LEU A 80 -21.50 -4.77 -3.40
CA LEU A 80 -21.64 -5.58 -4.62
C LEU A 80 -22.73 -6.65 -4.47
N GLY A 81 -23.05 -7.07 -3.24
CA GLY A 81 -24.14 -8.01 -2.99
C GLY A 81 -25.50 -7.48 -3.46
N LYS A 82 -25.74 -6.17 -3.33
CA LYS A 82 -27.00 -5.54 -3.75
C LYS A 82 -27.12 -5.44 -5.27
N LEU A 83 -25.99 -5.28 -5.94
CA LEU A 83 -25.91 -5.15 -7.40
C LEU A 83 -25.70 -6.50 -8.09
N HIS A 84 -25.61 -7.60 -7.34
CA HIS A 84 -25.35 -8.91 -7.92
C HIS A 84 -26.41 -9.24 -8.98
N THR A 85 -25.96 -9.71 -10.14
CA THR A 85 -26.77 -10.03 -11.33
C THR A 85 -27.40 -8.81 -12.03
N GLN A 86 -27.29 -7.60 -11.48
CA GLN A 86 -27.71 -6.39 -12.18
C GLN A 86 -26.70 -6.05 -13.28
N GLU A 87 -27.22 -5.48 -14.37
CA GLU A 87 -26.37 -4.99 -15.46
C GLU A 87 -25.40 -3.91 -14.98
N LEU A 88 -24.17 -3.96 -15.48
CA LEU A 88 -23.18 -2.95 -15.21
C LEU A 88 -23.67 -1.58 -15.72
N PRO A 89 -23.79 -0.56 -14.84
CA PRO A 89 -24.29 0.75 -15.26
C PRO A 89 -23.44 1.37 -16.36
N ALA A 90 -24.11 1.98 -17.35
CA ALA A 90 -23.45 2.64 -18.47
C ALA A 90 -22.51 3.78 -18.02
N SER A 91 -22.81 4.41 -16.87
CA SER A 91 -21.97 5.44 -16.25
C SER A 91 -20.58 4.94 -15.84
N ILE A 92 -20.42 3.64 -15.56
CA ILE A 92 -19.12 3.05 -15.23
C ILE A 92 -18.33 2.76 -16.52
N ARG A 93 -19.00 2.18 -17.52
CA ARG A 93 -18.34 1.76 -18.75
C ARG A 93 -18.01 2.93 -19.67
N MET A 94 -18.86 3.96 -19.73
CA MET A 94 -18.70 5.12 -20.61
C MET A 94 -18.32 4.75 -22.06
N GLY A 95 -18.88 3.65 -22.58
CA GLY A 95 -18.58 3.14 -23.92
C GLY A 95 -17.25 2.38 -24.08
N GLN A 96 -16.43 2.25 -23.03
CA GLN A 96 -15.14 1.54 -23.09
C GLN A 96 -15.33 0.03 -23.28
N ARG A 97 -14.43 -0.61 -24.02
CA ARG A 97 -14.37 -2.07 -24.11
C ARG A 97 -13.71 -2.63 -22.84
N LEU A 98 -14.40 -3.53 -22.12
CA LEU A 98 -13.90 -4.16 -20.90
C LEU A 98 -12.66 -5.03 -21.18
N THR A 99 -12.83 -6.14 -21.89
CA THR A 99 -11.73 -7.01 -22.32
C THR A 99 -12.04 -7.67 -23.66
N GLY A 100 -11.05 -8.29 -24.30
CA GLY A 100 -11.29 -9.17 -25.46
C GLY A 100 -12.16 -10.38 -25.11
N MET A 101 -12.08 -10.89 -23.87
CA MET A 101 -12.79 -12.08 -23.40
C MET A 101 -14.29 -11.85 -23.20
N THR A 102 -14.69 -10.60 -22.97
CA THR A 102 -16.09 -10.21 -22.75
C THR A 102 -16.70 -9.51 -23.98
N SER A 103 -16.02 -9.57 -25.13
CA SER A 103 -16.43 -8.83 -26.34
C SER A 103 -17.71 -9.38 -26.99
N GLY A 104 -17.97 -10.68 -26.84
CA GLY A 104 -19.18 -11.36 -27.34
C GLY A 104 -20.29 -11.56 -26.30
N GLN A 105 -20.15 -11.02 -25.09
CA GLN A 105 -21.19 -11.13 -24.08
C GLN A 105 -22.36 -10.20 -24.41
N SER A 106 -23.58 -10.74 -24.37
CA SER A 106 -24.83 -9.98 -24.52
C SER A 106 -25.19 -9.16 -23.27
N SER A 107 -24.60 -9.50 -22.13
CA SER A 107 -24.93 -8.97 -20.80
C SER A 107 -23.65 -8.85 -19.96
N PHE A 108 -23.56 -7.83 -19.12
CA PHE A 108 -22.42 -7.55 -18.26
C PHE A 108 -22.88 -7.50 -16.79
N PRO A 109 -23.28 -8.63 -16.20
CA PRO A 109 -23.80 -8.63 -14.84
C PRO A 109 -22.69 -8.34 -13.83
N VAL A 110 -23.01 -7.56 -12.80
CA VAL A 110 -22.13 -7.37 -11.66
C VAL A 110 -22.12 -8.65 -10.81
N VAL A 111 -20.92 -9.14 -10.50
CA VAL A 111 -20.73 -10.35 -9.70
C VAL A 111 -20.17 -9.95 -8.34
N LYS A 112 -20.85 -10.37 -7.27
CA LYS A 112 -20.33 -10.23 -5.90
C LYS A 112 -19.24 -11.28 -5.66
N SER A 113 -18.36 -11.03 -4.69
CA SER A 113 -17.49 -12.10 -4.21
C SER A 113 -18.33 -13.26 -3.69
N LEU A 114 -17.93 -14.48 -4.04
CA LEU A 114 -18.58 -15.71 -3.60
C LEU A 114 -18.07 -16.16 -2.22
N PHE A 115 -16.95 -15.62 -1.78
CA PHE A 115 -16.25 -16.02 -0.57
C PHE A 115 -16.68 -15.20 0.63
N LYS A 116 -16.54 -15.80 1.80
CA LYS A 116 -16.78 -15.11 3.07
C LYS A 116 -15.57 -14.27 3.45
N PHE A 117 -15.85 -13.15 4.09
CA PHE A 117 -14.85 -12.25 4.64
C PHE A 117 -15.09 -12.09 6.14
N ALA A 118 -14.00 -11.98 6.88
CA ALA A 118 -14.00 -11.63 8.30
C ALA A 118 -12.90 -10.60 8.57
N GLN A 119 -13.04 -9.86 9.66
CA GLN A 119 -12.00 -8.95 10.13
C GLN A 119 -11.02 -9.71 11.02
N HIS A 120 -9.74 -9.54 10.73
CA HIS A 120 -8.64 -10.21 11.42
C HIS A 120 -7.60 -9.21 11.94
N GLY A 121 -6.86 -9.64 12.96
CA GLY A 121 -5.81 -8.85 13.60
C GLY A 121 -6.35 -7.65 14.39
N LYS A 122 -5.44 -6.91 15.02
CA LYS A 122 -5.78 -5.71 15.82
C LYS A 122 -6.26 -4.53 14.96
N SER A 123 -5.89 -4.50 13.68
CA SER A 123 -6.30 -3.46 12.74
C SER A 123 -7.69 -3.71 12.13
N GLY A 124 -8.29 -4.88 12.33
CA GLY A 124 -9.60 -5.22 11.77
C GLY A 124 -9.60 -5.33 10.23
N THR A 125 -8.50 -5.80 9.66
CA THR A 125 -8.36 -5.95 8.19
C THR A 125 -9.31 -7.02 7.69
N TRP A 126 -10.07 -6.71 6.64
CA TRP A 126 -10.93 -7.70 5.98
C TRP A 126 -10.10 -8.69 5.18
N ILE A 127 -10.21 -9.97 5.48
CA ILE A 127 -9.52 -11.06 4.79
C ILE A 127 -10.54 -12.14 4.43
N SER A 128 -10.42 -12.67 3.22
CA SER A 128 -11.24 -13.76 2.70
C SER A 128 -10.90 -15.10 3.35
N GLU A 129 -11.88 -16.00 3.46
CA GLU A 129 -11.70 -17.38 3.92
C GLU A 129 -10.69 -18.18 3.07
N LEU A 130 -10.34 -17.70 1.88
CA LEU A 130 -9.32 -18.27 1.01
C LEU A 130 -7.89 -18.14 1.54
N LEU A 131 -7.65 -17.27 2.52
CA LEU A 131 -6.31 -17.01 3.08
C LEU A 131 -6.24 -17.36 4.58
N PRO A 132 -6.56 -18.61 4.99
CA PRO A 132 -6.71 -18.97 6.39
C PRO A 132 -5.42 -18.75 7.18
N HIS A 133 -4.27 -19.10 6.61
CA HIS A 133 -2.96 -18.96 7.26
C HIS A 133 -2.45 -17.52 7.30
N THR A 134 -2.90 -16.67 6.38
CA THR A 134 -2.56 -15.23 6.39
C THR A 134 -3.43 -14.48 7.39
N SER A 135 -4.67 -14.93 7.59
CA SER A 135 -5.64 -14.32 8.49
C SER A 135 -5.26 -14.40 9.98
N THR A 136 -4.32 -15.28 10.33
CA THR A 136 -3.88 -15.51 11.72
C THR A 136 -2.60 -14.78 12.11
N ILE A 137 -1.96 -14.08 11.16
CA ILE A 137 -0.71 -13.33 11.38
C ILE A 137 -1.03 -12.00 12.08
#